data_AF-A0A2T2WFX6-F1
#
_entry.id   AF-A0A2T2WFX6-F1
#
_cell.length_a   1.000
_cell.length_b   1.000
_cell.length_c   1.000
_cell.angle_alpha   90.00
_cell.angle_beta   90.00
_cell.angle_gamma   90.00
#
_symmetry.space_group_name_H-M   'P 1'
#
loop_
_entity.id
_entity.type
_entity.pdbx_description
1 polymer ?
#
loop_
_entity_poly.entity_id
_entity_poly.type
_entity_poly.pdbx_seq_one_letter_code
_entity_poly.pdbx_strand_id
1 'polypeptide(L)' 'MYFEAIFSEELDDEMYLWWLEFKDTGGRPIQESEAEIDRIHLDFWEECIENGSRQVMRTELVLIPEFIKRAIDSR' A
#
# COMPACT_ATOMS: atom_id res chain seq x y z
N MET A 1 4.66 11.54 0.64
CA MET A 1 4.25 10.30 -0.04
C MET A 1 5.08 10.19 -1.31
N TYR A 2 5.86 9.13 -1.46
CA TYR A 2 6.82 8.94 -2.56
C TYR A 2 6.34 7.90 -3.57
N PHE A 3 5.59 6.89 -3.15
CA PHE A 3 5.11 5.82 -4.01
C PHE A 3 3.91 5.17 -3.35
N GLU A 4 2.93 4.79 -4.16
CA GLU A 4 1.81 3.96 -3.73
C GLU A 4 1.45 3.02 -4.87
N ALA A 5 1.19 1.75 -4.57
CA ALA A 5 0.77 0.76 -5.55
C ALA A 5 -0.31 -0.14 -4.99
N ILE A 6 -1.29 -0.44 -5.84
CA ILE A 6 -2.35 -1.42 -5.57
C ILE A 6 -2.13 -2.61 -6.48
N PHE A 7 -2.19 -3.80 -5.91
CA PHE A 7 -2.10 -5.06 -6.61
C PHE A 7 -3.35 -5.88 -6.39
N SER A 8 -3.69 -6.74 -7.35
CA SER A 8 -4.78 -7.69 -7.24
C SER A 8 -4.27 -9.12 -7.29
N GLU A 9 -5.03 -10.02 -6.66
CA GLU A 9 -4.85 -11.46 -6.76
C GLU A 9 -6.21 -12.16 -6.68
N GLU A 10 -6.37 -13.26 -7.43
CA GLU A 10 -7.49 -14.20 -7.27
C GLU A 10 -6.97 -15.45 -6.58
N LEU A 11 -7.57 -15.82 -5.45
CA LEU A 11 -7.24 -17.02 -4.68
C LEU A 11 -8.53 -17.68 -4.22
N ASP A 12 -8.71 -18.97 -4.53
CA ASP A 12 -9.89 -19.77 -4.16
C ASP A 12 -11.24 -19.08 -4.48
N ASP A 13 -11.36 -18.54 -5.70
CA ASP A 13 -12.53 -17.80 -6.22
C ASP A 13 -12.82 -16.45 -5.52
N GLU A 14 -11.93 -15.99 -4.66
CA GLU A 14 -12.01 -14.68 -3.99
C GLU A 14 -10.94 -13.71 -4.52
N MET A 15 -11.32 -12.42 -4.63
CA MET A 15 -10.41 -11.35 -5.07
C MET A 15 -9.82 -10.61 -3.87
N TYR A 16 -8.50 -10.54 -3.83
CA TYR A 16 -7.73 -9.80 -2.84
C TYR A 16 -7.10 -8.56 -3.47
N LEU A 17 -7.11 -7.45 -2.73
CA LEU A 17 -6.39 -6.23 -3.09
C LEU A 17 -5.30 -5.96 -2.06
N TRP A 18 -4.10 -5.72 -2.55
CA TRP A 18 -2.91 -5.46 -1.75
C TRP A 18 -2.46 -4.02 -1.93
N TRP A 19 -2.12 -3.34 -0.84
CA TRP A 19 -1.69 -1.95 -0.86
C TRP A 19 -0.24 -1.83 -0.38
N LEU A 20 0.62 -1.24 -1.21
CA LEU A 20 2.00 -0.91 -0.86
C LEU A 20 2.20 0.60 -0.90
N GLU A 21 2.71 1.18 0.17
CA GLU A 21 3.04 2.60 0.23
C GLU A 21 4.48 2.86 0.68
N PHE A 22 5.11 3.86 0.07
CA PHE A 22 6.37 4.45 0.53
C PHE A 22 6.12 5.91 0.84
N LYS A 23 6.22 6.27 2.11
CA LYS A 23 6.00 7.63 2.61
C LYS A 23 7.31 8.32 2.94
N ASP A 24 7.26 9.65 3.00
CA ASP A 24 8.37 10.45 3.45
C ASP A 24 8.46 10.41 4.98
N THR A 25 9.66 10.65 5.53
CA THR A 25 9.91 10.62 6.98
C THR A 25 9.21 11.75 7.74
N GLY A 26 8.63 12.74 7.03
CA GLY A 26 7.92 13.86 7.63
C GLY A 26 6.52 13.55 8.16
N GLY A 27 5.96 12.36 7.87
CA GLY A 27 4.67 11.94 8.43
C GLY A 27 4.85 11.24 9.77
N ARG A 28 4.06 11.64 10.79
CA ARG A 28 3.94 10.82 12.00
C ARG A 28 3.35 9.45 11.60
N PRO A 29 3.94 8.33 12.04
CA PRO A 29 3.35 7.01 11.85
C PRO A 29 1.89 7.01 12.31
N ILE A 30 1.01 6.31 11.60
CA ILE A 30 -0.39 6.18 12.02
C ILE A 30 -0.50 5.51 13.41
N GLN A 31 0.51 4.70 13.77
CA GLN A 31 0.70 4.10 15.09
C GLN A 31 0.92 5.14 16.20
N GLU A 32 1.32 6.37 15.87
CA GLU A 32 1.50 7.48 16.81
C GLU A 32 0.29 8.44 16.84
N SER A 33 -0.78 8.12 16.11
CA SER A 33 -1.98 8.95 16.10
C SER A 33 -2.86 8.74 17.33
N GLU A 34 -3.37 9.83 17.90
CA GLU A 34 -4.36 9.80 19.00
C GLU A 34 -5.80 9.80 18.48
N ALA A 35 -6.01 9.87 17.16
CA ALA A 35 -7.34 9.89 16.57
C ALA A 35 -8.00 8.50 16.62
N GLU A 36 -9.24 8.42 17.08
CA GLU A 36 -9.98 7.17 17.22
C GLU A 36 -10.19 6.44 15.88
N ILE A 37 -10.33 7.19 14.79
CA ILE A 37 -10.46 6.63 13.44
C ILE A 37 -9.21 5.87 13.01
N ASP A 38 -8.03 6.31 13.43
CA ASP A 38 -6.77 5.68 13.07
C ASP A 38 -6.58 4.36 13.82
N ARG A 39 -7.12 4.25 15.05
CA ARG A 39 -7.19 2.98 15.78
C ARG A 39 -8.10 1.96 15.09
N ILE A 40 -9.31 2.38 14.68
CA ILE A 40 -10.23 1.51 13.93
C ILE A 40 -9.59 1.02 12.63
N HIS A 41 -8.86 1.91 11.95
CA HIS A 41 -8.14 1.57 10.72
C HIS A 41 -7.04 0.53 10.97
N LEU A 42 -6.25 0.68 12.04
CA LEU A 42 -5.21 -0.28 12.43
C LEU A 42 -5.79 -1.65 12.83
N ASP A 43 -6.89 -1.66 13.60
CA ASP A 43 -7.56 -2.90 14.01
C ASP A 43 -8.08 -3.68 12.79
N PHE A 44 -8.72 -2.97 11.83
CA PHE A 44 -9.18 -3.58 10.59
C PHE A 44 -8.00 -4.06 9.72
N TRP A 45 -6.92 -3.28 9.66
CA TRP A 45 -5.70 -3.67 8.95
C TRP A 45 -5.15 -4.99 9.50
N GLU A 46 -4.96 -5.12 10.81
CA GLU A 46 -4.49 -6.38 11.41
C GLU A 46 -5.43 -7.56 11.18
N GLU A 47 -6.75 -7.33 11.11
CA GLU A 47 -7.72 -8.38 10.83
C GLU A 47 -7.62 -8.92 9.40
N CYS A 48 -7.35 -8.05 8.41
CA CYS A 48 -7.50 -8.41 7.00
C CYS A 48 -6.19 -8.56 6.20
N ILE A 49 -5.05 -8.05 6.69
CA ILE A 49 -3.79 -8.09 5.94
C ILE A 49 -2.90 -9.22 6.43
N GLU A 50 -2.69 -10.20 5.55
CA GLU A 50 -1.74 -11.28 5.78
C GLU A 50 -0.30 -10.81 5.53
N ASN A 51 0.51 -10.80 6.58
CA ASN A 51 1.91 -10.39 6.51
C ASN A 51 2.77 -11.49 5.86
N GLY A 52 3.55 -11.12 4.84
CA GLY A 52 4.57 -12.00 4.24
C GLY A 52 4.11 -12.84 3.04
N SER A 53 3.00 -12.48 2.39
CA SER A 53 2.62 -13.09 1.12
C SER A 53 3.73 -12.89 0.08
N ARG A 54 4.07 -13.96 -0.63
CA ARG A 54 5.20 -14.05 -1.58
C ARG A 54 4.70 -14.32 -3.01
N GLN A 55 3.45 -13.99 -3.28
CA GLN A 55 2.80 -14.25 -4.56
C GLN A 55 3.17 -13.19 -5.62
N VAL A 56 3.18 -13.63 -6.87
CA VAL A 56 3.36 -12.77 -8.04
C VAL A 56 2.03 -12.07 -8.28
N MET A 57 1.87 -10.89 -7.68
CA MET A 57 0.63 -10.12 -7.77
C MET A 57 0.56 -9.34 -9.08
N ARG A 58 -0.65 -9.10 -9.58
CA ARG A 58 -0.88 -8.24 -10.74
C ARG A 58 -0.93 -6.79 -10.28
N THR A 59 -0.05 -5.95 -10.82
CA THR A 59 -0.11 -4.50 -10.56
C THR A 59 -1.30 -3.89 -11.29
N GLU A 60 -2.23 -3.29 -10.54
CA GLU A 60 -3.40 -2.61 -11.12
C GLU A 60 -3.18 -1.10 -11.23
N LEU A 61 -2.57 -0.51 -10.21
CA LEU A 61 -2.34 0.93 -10.16
C LEU A 61 -1.00 1.23 -9.51
N VAL A 62 -0.28 2.20 -10.09
CA VAL A 62 0.92 2.79 -9.49
C VAL A 62 0.76 4.30 -9.50
N LEU A 63 0.73 4.89 -8.32
CA LEU A 63 0.71 6.33 -8.10
C LEU A 63 2.14 6.76 -7.72
N ILE A 64 2.77 7.46 -8.65
CA ILE A 64 4.12 7.99 -8.47
C ILE A 64 4.17 9.50 -8.76
N PRO A 65 5.01 10.25 -8.04
CA PRO A 65 5.34 11.62 -8.38
C PRO A 65 5.97 11.73 -9.78
N GLU A 66 5.72 12.84 -10.44
CA GLU A 66 6.17 13.08 -11.82
C GLU A 66 7.68 12.94 -12.01
N PHE A 67 8.49 13.30 -11.00
CA PHE A 67 9.94 13.16 -11.09
C PHE A 67 10.41 11.70 -11.13
N ILE A 68 9.68 10.79 -10.45
CA ILE A 68 9.95 9.35 -10.49
C ILE A 68 9.53 8.80 -11.85
N LYS A 69 8.36 9.21 -12.36
CA LYS A 69 7.87 8.82 -13.69
C LYS A 69 8.90 9.16 -14.78
N ARG A 70 9.40 10.40 -14.81
CA ARG A 70 10.45 10.83 -15.76
C ARG A 70 11.74 10.03 -15.66
N ALA A 71 12.14 9.63 -14.45
CA ALA A 71 13.34 8.83 -14.24
C ALA A 71 13.19 7.39 -14.77
N ILE A 72 11.98 6.83 -14.73
CA ILE A 72 11.67 5.52 -15.32
C ILE A 72 11.65 5.61 -16.85
N ASP A 73 10.95 6.62 -17.39
CA ASP A 73 10.74 6.79 -18.84
C ASP A 73 12.00 7.24 -19.62
N SER A 74 13.05 7.69 -18.93
CA SER A 74 14.32 8.11 -19.53
C SER A 74 15.35 6.97 -19.68
N ARG A 75 14.95 5.74 -19.36
CA ARG A 75 15.71 4.51 -19.64
C ARG A 75 15.29 3.89 -20.97
#